data_AF-A0A8K2A760-F1
#
_entry.id   AF-A0A8K2A760-F1
#
_cell.length_a   1.000
_cell.length_b   1.000
_cell.length_c   1.000
_cell.angle_alpha   90.00
_cell.angle_beta   90.00
_cell.angle_gamma   90.00
#
_symmetry.space_group_name_H-M   'P 1'
#
loop_
_entity.id
_entity.type
_entity.pdbx_description
1 polymer ?
#
loop_
_entity_poly.entity_id
_entity_poly.type
_entity_poly.pdbx_seq_one_letter_code
_entity_poly.pdbx_strand_id
1 'polypeptide(L)'
;MNSRYYFFLGIPAVFLGVLAAFGSISLKAQTQISNPPSLPQTLTPSVSFQIENIPSPAERINQWSQNNSGEPMPASIAFERPTPDPQVLQLMRRYNLKPEAIFMAAAGMIGTHDVTEGQDAASAVAAARQKTIQMMQEDLDSVPQRFKDFIENHPKQEIVEPSSEDTEQALARSLLEGIEKSEVTLSRARGGQPLITGVKVTGSVDDLKKLANDPKVKEFEPGIVINGNVFVPTPTAQPYQSQTSQDIADRVQVIKGLSADEIYTRIQNRSIRSNP
;
A
#
# COMPACT_ATOMS: atom_id res chain seq x y z
N MET A 1 -4.29 -8.90 -27.10
CA MET A 1 -3.92 -7.49 -26.85
C MET A 1 -3.09 -7.46 -25.58
N ASN A 2 -1.83 -7.01 -25.69
CA ASN A 2 -0.83 -7.11 -24.62
C ASN A 2 -1.11 -6.08 -23.52
N SER A 3 -1.66 -6.53 -22.39
CA SER A 3 -1.82 -5.70 -21.20
C SER A 3 -0.46 -5.59 -20.50
N ARG A 4 0.09 -4.37 -20.45
CA ARG A 4 1.33 -4.06 -19.75
C ARG A 4 1.01 -3.78 -18.29
N TYR A 5 1.44 -4.68 -17.40
CA TYR A 5 1.39 -4.48 -15.96
C TYR A 5 2.36 -3.37 -15.55
N TYR A 6 1.85 -2.27 -15.00
CA TYR A 6 2.67 -1.29 -14.28
C TYR A 6 2.43 -1.47 -12.78
N PHE A 7 3.35 -2.21 -12.14
CA PHE A 7 3.48 -2.21 -10.68
C PHE A 7 4.13 -0.89 -10.26
N PHE A 8 3.37 0.02 -9.67
CA PHE A 8 3.95 1.08 -8.84
C PHE A 8 3.99 0.57 -7.39
N LEU A 9 5.04 -0.18 -7.08
CA LEU A 9 5.46 -0.38 -5.71
C LEU A 9 6.24 0.88 -5.30
N GLY A 10 5.59 1.78 -4.57
CA GLY A 10 6.29 2.76 -3.76
C GLY A 10 6.94 2.05 -2.56
N ILE A 11 8.06 1.37 -2.81
CA ILE A 11 8.94 0.85 -1.77
C ILE A 11 9.79 2.04 -1.29
N PRO A 12 9.77 2.44 0.00
CA PRO A 12 10.95 3.10 0.54
C PRO A 12 12.02 2.01 0.60
N ALA A 13 12.93 2.04 -0.37
CA ALA A 13 14.18 1.31 -0.32
C ALA A 13 14.93 1.76 0.94
N VAL A 14 14.80 0.98 2.02
CA VAL A 14 15.83 0.95 3.04
C VAL A 14 16.90 0.02 2.49
N PHE A 15 18.03 0.64 2.16
CA PHE A 15 19.28 0.01 1.74
C PHE A 15 19.64 -1.15 2.69
N LEU A 16 19.83 -2.35 2.14
CA LEU A 16 20.80 -3.30 2.66
C LEU A 16 21.35 -4.10 1.49
N GLY A 17 22.58 -3.75 1.12
CA GLY A 17 23.41 -4.56 0.26
C GLY A 17 24.82 -4.52 0.80
N VAL A 18 25.28 -5.63 1.39
CA VAL A 18 26.64 -6.16 1.21
C VAL A 18 26.58 -7.69 1.32
N LEU A 19 27.18 -8.32 0.31
CA LEU A 19 27.42 -9.74 0.08
C LEU A 19 28.08 -10.46 1.27
N ALA A 20 27.63 -11.69 1.53
CA ALA A 20 28.48 -12.75 2.05
C ALA A 20 28.96 -13.63 0.87
N ALA A 21 30.27 -13.81 0.73
CA ALA A 21 30.86 -14.90 -0.05
C ALA A 21 32.08 -15.46 0.70
N PHE A 22 32.06 -16.77 0.89
CA PHE A 22 33.08 -17.60 1.50
C PHE A 22 34.40 -17.65 0.71
N GLY A 23 35.49 -17.95 1.42
CA GLY A 23 36.46 -18.97 0.97
C GLY A 23 37.81 -18.49 0.47
N SER A 24 38.83 -18.66 1.31
CA SER A 24 40.25 -18.48 1.00
C SER A 24 40.74 -19.42 -0.11
N ILE A 25 41.26 -18.87 -1.21
CA ILE A 25 42.28 -19.50 -2.06
C ILE A 25 43.32 -18.44 -2.43
N SER A 26 44.56 -18.69 -2.03
CA SER A 26 45.73 -17.89 -2.39
C SER A 26 46.21 -18.33 -3.77
N LEU A 27 46.16 -17.42 -4.75
CA LEU A 27 46.96 -17.52 -5.98
C LEU A 27 47.41 -16.13 -6.41
N LYS A 28 48.73 -15.93 -6.43
CA LYS A 28 49.39 -14.77 -7.05
C LYS A 28 49.14 -14.82 -8.57
N ALA A 29 48.38 -13.86 -9.09
CA ALA A 29 48.38 -13.50 -10.50
C ALA A 29 48.11 -12.00 -10.64
N GLN A 30 49.17 -11.26 -10.89
CA GLN A 30 49.12 -9.83 -11.20
C GLN A 30 48.56 -9.68 -12.61
N THR A 31 47.27 -9.34 -12.71
CA THR A 31 46.61 -9.07 -13.99
C THR A 31 46.14 -7.62 -13.95
N GLN A 32 46.75 -6.76 -14.77
CA GLN A 32 46.27 -5.41 -15.02
C GLN A 32 44.88 -5.49 -15.65
N ILE A 33 43.85 -5.19 -14.88
CA ILE A 33 42.49 -5.00 -15.39
C ILE A 33 42.37 -3.53 -15.76
N SER A 34 42.40 -3.25 -17.06
CA SER A 34 42.03 -1.97 -17.65
C SER A 34 40.57 -1.64 -17.31
N ASN A 35 40.34 -0.44 -16.80
CA ASN A 35 39.00 0.11 -16.54
C ASN A 35 38.09 -0.04 -17.77
N PRO A 36 36.86 -0.55 -17.64
CA PRO A 36 35.90 -0.49 -18.74
C PRO A 36 35.48 0.97 -19.00
N PRO A 37 35.20 1.35 -20.26
CA PRO A 37 34.73 2.68 -20.59
C PRO A 37 33.35 2.93 -19.94
N SER A 38 33.23 4.08 -19.29
CA SER A 38 32.00 4.59 -18.70
C SER A 38 30.89 4.64 -19.76
N LEU A 39 29.81 3.90 -19.55
CA LEU A 39 28.60 4.05 -20.36
C LEU A 39 28.05 5.48 -20.17
N PRO A 40 27.58 6.15 -21.25
CA PRO A 40 26.95 7.45 -21.14
C PRO A 40 25.69 7.32 -20.28
N GLN A 41 25.64 8.04 -19.16
CA GLN A 41 24.44 8.22 -18.37
C GLN A 41 23.45 9.01 -19.22
N THR A 42 22.52 8.31 -19.87
CA THR A 42 21.32 8.93 -20.43
C THR A 42 20.48 9.39 -19.24
N LEU A 43 20.64 10.67 -18.89
CA LEU A 43 19.74 11.38 -18.00
C LEU A 43 18.34 11.31 -18.64
N THR A 44 17.50 10.37 -18.21
CA THR A 44 16.06 10.48 -18.44
C THR A 44 15.60 11.75 -17.71
N PRO A 45 15.08 12.76 -18.41
CA PRO A 45 14.56 13.93 -17.72
C PRO A 45 13.39 13.48 -16.85
N SER A 46 13.55 13.63 -15.53
CA SER A 46 12.43 13.63 -14.60
C SER A 46 11.51 14.76 -15.04
N VAL A 47 10.36 14.41 -15.62
CA VAL A 47 9.36 15.40 -16.02
C VAL A 47 8.71 15.92 -14.75
N SER A 48 9.28 17.00 -14.22
CA SER A 48 8.66 17.83 -13.20
C SER A 48 7.48 18.55 -13.85
N PHE A 49 6.28 17.98 -13.76
CA PHE A 49 5.08 18.64 -14.24
C PHE A 49 4.76 19.84 -13.32
N GLN A 50 5.03 21.05 -13.80
CA GLN A 50 4.47 22.27 -13.20
C GLN A 50 2.99 22.36 -13.57
N ILE A 51 2.13 21.73 -12.78
CA ILE A 51 0.68 21.88 -12.94
C ILE A 51 0.25 23.10 -12.13
N GLU A 52 0.53 24.30 -12.64
CA GLU A 52 0.27 25.54 -11.88
C GLU A 52 -1.21 25.90 -11.73
N ASN A 53 -2.15 25.17 -12.35
CA ASN A 53 -3.60 25.39 -12.14
C ASN A 53 -4.41 24.11 -12.44
N ILE A 54 -4.51 23.17 -11.50
CA ILE A 54 -5.47 22.06 -11.60
C ILE A 54 -6.88 22.63 -11.35
N PRO A 55 -7.85 22.50 -12.29
CA PRO A 55 -9.21 22.96 -12.04
C PRO A 55 -9.83 22.22 -10.85
N SER A 56 -10.68 22.92 -10.11
CA SER A 56 -11.41 22.32 -8.99
C SER A 56 -12.23 21.09 -9.43
N PRO A 57 -12.57 20.16 -8.51
CA PRO A 57 -13.42 19.01 -8.85
C PRO A 57 -14.71 19.39 -9.60
N ALA A 58 -15.37 20.48 -9.19
CA ALA A 58 -16.59 20.97 -9.83
C ALA A 58 -16.33 21.46 -11.27
N GLU A 59 -15.24 22.19 -11.49
CA GLU A 59 -14.84 22.64 -12.83
C GLU A 59 -14.49 21.46 -13.74
N ARG A 60 -13.76 20.47 -13.24
CA ARG A 60 -13.41 19.25 -14.00
C ARG A 60 -14.66 18.48 -14.47
N ILE A 61 -15.65 18.30 -13.58
CA ILE A 61 -16.93 17.69 -13.95
C ILE A 61 -17.64 18.49 -15.06
N ASN A 62 -17.68 19.81 -14.93
CA ASN A 62 -18.38 20.65 -15.91
C ASN A 62 -17.65 20.65 -17.26
N GLN A 63 -16.32 20.72 -17.27
CA GLN A 63 -15.53 20.60 -18.48
C GLN A 63 -15.73 19.24 -19.16
N TRP A 64 -15.76 18.14 -18.40
CA TRP A 64 -16.07 16.82 -18.95
C TRP A 64 -17.43 16.79 -19.64
N SER A 65 -18.46 17.34 -18.99
CA SER A 65 -19.82 17.37 -19.55
C SER A 65 -19.92 18.14 -20.88
N GLN A 66 -19.05 19.13 -21.09
CA GLN A 66 -19.02 19.93 -22.30
C GLN A 66 -18.21 19.26 -23.41
N ASN A 67 -17.08 18.63 -23.06
CA ASN A 67 -16.11 18.12 -24.02
C ASN A 67 -16.34 16.65 -24.40
N ASN A 68 -16.92 15.84 -23.50
CA ASN A 68 -17.12 14.40 -23.65
C ASN A 68 -18.58 14.03 -23.39
N SER A 69 -19.50 14.75 -24.02
CA SER A 69 -20.94 14.59 -23.79
C SER A 69 -21.40 13.15 -24.07
N GLY A 70 -22.05 12.53 -23.09
CA GLY A 70 -22.53 11.14 -23.16
C GLY A 70 -21.47 10.08 -22.81
N GLU A 71 -20.19 10.44 -22.68
CA GLU A 71 -19.16 9.52 -22.24
C GLU A 71 -19.16 9.37 -20.72
N PRO A 72 -18.99 8.13 -20.20
CA PRO A 72 -18.92 7.93 -18.77
C PRO A 72 -17.61 8.52 -18.24
N MET A 73 -17.72 9.25 -17.14
CA MET A 73 -16.60 9.94 -16.53
C MET A 73 -15.98 9.04 -15.45
N PRO A 74 -14.65 8.91 -15.40
CA PRO A 74 -13.99 8.23 -14.30
C PRO A 74 -13.76 9.21 -13.14
N ALA A 75 -13.86 8.70 -11.91
CA ALA A 75 -13.65 9.44 -10.68
C ALA A 75 -13.14 8.51 -9.59
N SER A 76 -12.52 9.06 -8.56
CA SER A 76 -12.26 8.34 -7.33
C SER A 76 -12.98 9.02 -6.17
N ILE A 77 -13.36 8.21 -5.18
CA ILE A 77 -13.96 8.68 -3.95
C ILE A 77 -13.22 8.09 -2.77
N ALA A 78 -13.07 8.88 -1.71
CA ALA A 78 -12.72 8.36 -0.39
C ALA A 78 -13.87 8.54 0.59
N PHE A 79 -13.93 7.58 1.51
CA PHE A 79 -14.83 7.59 2.64
C PHE A 79 -14.11 8.17 3.85
N GLU A 80 -14.87 8.80 4.75
CA GLU A 80 -14.30 9.35 5.99
C GLU A 80 -13.62 8.27 6.84
N ARG A 81 -14.17 7.06 6.83
CA ARG A 81 -13.67 5.89 7.56
C ARG A 81 -13.80 4.63 6.70
N PRO A 82 -13.06 3.56 7.03
CA PRO A 82 -13.24 2.26 6.38
C PRO A 82 -14.72 1.86 6.39
N THR A 83 -15.25 1.55 5.22
CA THR A 83 -16.68 1.34 4.99
C THR A 83 -16.99 -0.14 4.79
N PRO A 84 -18.10 -0.67 5.35
CA PRO A 84 -18.48 -2.07 5.15
C PRO A 84 -18.86 -2.36 3.70
N ASP A 85 -18.53 -3.55 3.20
CA ASP A 85 -18.79 -3.99 1.82
C ASP A 85 -20.23 -3.74 1.36
N PRO A 86 -21.28 -4.09 2.14
CA PRO A 86 -22.66 -3.85 1.72
C PRO A 86 -22.99 -2.37 1.49
N GLN A 87 -22.35 -1.47 2.24
CA GLN A 87 -22.57 -0.04 2.09
C GLN A 87 -21.93 0.50 0.82
N VAL A 88 -20.72 0.01 0.46
CA VAL A 88 -20.06 0.37 -0.79
C VAL A 88 -20.86 -0.15 -1.99
N LEU A 89 -21.36 -1.40 -1.90
CA LEU A 89 -22.23 -1.97 -2.94
C LEU A 89 -23.55 -1.20 -3.11
N GLN A 90 -24.16 -0.78 -2.00
CA GLN A 90 -25.37 0.04 -2.04
C GLN A 90 -25.11 1.39 -2.71
N LEU A 91 -23.96 2.03 -2.41
CA LEU A 91 -23.55 3.29 -3.01
C LEU A 91 -23.35 3.14 -4.53
N MET A 92 -22.58 2.12 -4.95
CA MET A 92 -22.35 1.84 -6.38
C MET A 92 -23.66 1.58 -7.13
N ARG A 93 -24.59 0.79 -6.56
CA ARG A 93 -25.90 0.54 -7.16
C ARG A 93 -26.75 1.82 -7.24
N ARG A 94 -26.79 2.62 -6.17
CA ARG A 94 -27.62 3.84 -6.09
C ARG A 94 -27.26 4.84 -7.19
N TYR A 95 -25.97 4.97 -7.50
CA TYR A 95 -25.44 5.92 -8.47
C TYR A 95 -25.02 5.26 -9.79
N ASN A 96 -25.46 4.02 -10.05
CA ASN A 96 -25.18 3.29 -11.28
C ASN A 96 -23.68 3.30 -11.69
N LEU A 97 -22.80 3.09 -10.71
CA LEU A 97 -21.35 3.18 -10.87
C LEU A 97 -20.76 1.83 -11.25
N LYS A 98 -19.78 1.85 -12.16
CA LYS A 98 -18.92 0.70 -12.46
C LYS A 98 -17.61 0.86 -11.70
N PRO A 99 -17.16 -0.13 -10.91
CA PRO A 99 -15.88 -0.03 -10.22
C PRO A 99 -14.71 -0.24 -11.20
N GLU A 100 -13.62 0.47 -10.96
CA GLU A 100 -12.34 0.30 -11.65
C GLU A 100 -11.22 -0.10 -10.70
N ALA A 101 -11.29 0.34 -9.44
CA ALA A 101 -10.37 -0.08 -8.40
C ALA A 101 -11.04 0.04 -7.02
N ILE A 102 -10.61 -0.79 -6.08
CA ILE A 102 -11.03 -0.74 -4.67
C ILE A 102 -9.82 -0.39 -3.82
N PHE A 103 -9.94 0.66 -3.01
CA PHE A 103 -8.90 1.06 -2.07
C PHE A 103 -9.19 0.44 -0.70
N MET A 104 -8.27 -0.33 -0.14
CA MET A 104 -8.45 -1.02 1.14
C MET A 104 -7.34 -0.66 2.13
N ALA A 105 -7.69 -0.36 3.37
CA ALA A 105 -6.73 -0.19 4.45
C ALA A 105 -6.10 -1.53 4.81
N ALA A 106 -4.78 -1.63 4.73
CA ALA A 106 -4.00 -2.82 5.07
C ALA A 106 -2.72 -2.44 5.79
N ALA A 107 -2.54 -2.93 7.02
CA ALA A 107 -1.33 -2.77 7.83
C ALA A 107 -0.82 -1.31 7.98
N GLY A 108 -1.72 -0.33 8.06
CA GLY A 108 -1.35 1.09 8.14
C GLY A 108 -1.07 1.77 6.79
N MET A 109 -1.26 1.05 5.69
CA MET A 109 -1.18 1.54 4.32
C MET A 109 -2.55 1.45 3.64
N ILE A 110 -2.67 2.04 2.45
CA ILE A 110 -3.82 1.85 1.56
C ILE A 110 -3.34 1.02 0.36
N GLY A 111 -3.91 -0.17 0.20
CA GLY A 111 -3.72 -1.02 -0.98
C GLY A 111 -4.74 -0.68 -2.07
N THR A 112 -4.30 -0.72 -3.33
CA THR A 112 -5.16 -0.58 -4.50
C THR A 112 -5.38 -1.94 -5.15
N HIS A 113 -6.64 -2.29 -5.38
CA HIS A 113 -7.04 -3.49 -6.07
C HIS A 113 -7.77 -3.13 -7.35
N ASP A 114 -7.06 -3.16 -8.48
CA ASP A 114 -7.67 -2.94 -9.79
C ASP A 114 -8.73 -4.01 -10.08
N VAL A 115 -9.82 -3.56 -10.70
CA VAL A 115 -10.96 -4.40 -11.06
C VAL A 115 -10.79 -4.90 -12.48
N THR A 116 -11.08 -6.18 -12.70
CA THR A 116 -11.03 -6.76 -14.04
C THR A 116 -12.16 -6.17 -14.90
N GLU A 117 -11.87 -5.87 -16.17
CA GLU A 117 -12.87 -5.32 -17.08
C GLU A 117 -14.14 -6.18 -17.13
N GLY A 118 -15.31 -5.53 -17.03
CA GLY A 118 -16.61 -6.20 -17.05
C GLY A 118 -17.04 -6.88 -15.74
N GLN A 119 -16.20 -6.89 -14.71
CA GLN A 119 -16.54 -7.44 -13.40
C GLN A 119 -17.58 -6.57 -12.69
N ASP A 120 -18.60 -7.20 -12.11
CA ASP A 120 -19.62 -6.49 -11.34
C ASP A 120 -19.09 -6.02 -9.97
N ALA A 121 -19.80 -5.07 -9.37
CA ALA A 121 -19.44 -4.46 -8.09
C ALA A 121 -19.26 -5.45 -6.93
N ALA A 122 -20.13 -6.47 -6.83
CA ALA A 122 -20.05 -7.44 -5.74
C ALA A 122 -18.83 -8.36 -5.92
N SER A 123 -18.62 -8.83 -7.13
CA SER A 123 -17.44 -9.64 -7.48
C SER A 123 -16.14 -8.85 -7.28
N ALA A 124 -16.10 -7.56 -7.67
CA ALA A 124 -14.95 -6.69 -7.51
C ALA A 124 -14.54 -6.50 -6.04
N VAL A 125 -15.52 -6.20 -5.17
CA VAL A 125 -15.29 -6.03 -3.73
C VAL A 125 -14.83 -7.35 -3.08
N ALA A 126 -15.47 -8.47 -3.42
CA ALA A 126 -15.08 -9.78 -2.91
C ALA A 126 -13.65 -10.17 -3.34
N ALA A 127 -13.28 -9.90 -4.59
CA ALA A 127 -11.94 -10.16 -5.11
C ALA A 127 -10.87 -9.29 -4.42
N ALA A 128 -11.13 -8.00 -4.22
CA ALA A 128 -10.22 -7.10 -3.50
C ALA A 128 -9.96 -7.59 -2.06
N ARG A 129 -11.03 -8.02 -1.36
CA ARG A 129 -10.93 -8.59 -0.02
C ARG A 129 -10.13 -9.89 -0.01
N GLN A 130 -10.39 -10.81 -0.93
CA GLN A 130 -9.62 -12.06 -1.04
C GLN A 130 -8.14 -11.79 -1.29
N LYS A 131 -7.82 -10.86 -2.19
CA LYS A 131 -6.43 -10.46 -2.45
C LYS A 131 -5.77 -9.84 -1.21
N THR A 132 -6.50 -9.04 -0.43
CA THR A 132 -6.01 -8.51 0.86
C THR A 132 -5.72 -9.64 1.86
N ILE A 133 -6.63 -10.62 1.99
CA ILE A 133 -6.43 -11.79 2.85
C ILE A 133 -5.17 -12.56 2.44
N GLN A 134 -5.02 -12.82 1.13
CA GLN A 134 -3.87 -13.52 0.59
C GLN A 134 -2.56 -12.76 0.89
N MET A 135 -2.50 -11.46 0.59
CA MET A 135 -1.32 -10.64 0.82
C MET A 135 -0.89 -10.63 2.31
N MET A 136 -1.85 -10.51 3.23
CA MET A 136 -1.53 -10.53 4.66
C MET A 136 -1.12 -11.93 5.14
N GLN A 137 -1.70 -13.00 4.58
CA GLN A 137 -1.28 -14.36 4.88
C GLN A 137 0.15 -14.62 4.40
N GLU A 138 0.48 -14.25 3.16
CA GLU A 138 1.83 -14.37 2.60
C GLU A 138 2.86 -13.56 3.41
N ASP A 139 2.51 -12.34 3.84
CA ASP A 139 3.34 -11.54 4.72
C ASP A 139 3.59 -12.26 6.06
N LEU A 140 2.55 -12.82 6.70
CA LEU A 140 2.70 -13.55 7.95
C LEU A 140 3.47 -14.87 7.79
N ASP A 141 3.31 -15.57 6.68
CA ASP A 141 4.04 -16.81 6.40
C ASP A 141 5.54 -16.57 6.18
N SER A 142 5.92 -15.36 5.75
CA SER A 142 7.32 -14.95 5.62
C SER A 142 7.99 -14.57 6.96
N VAL A 143 7.22 -14.37 8.03
CA VAL A 143 7.72 -13.89 9.34
C VAL A 143 8.85 -14.75 9.91
N PRO A 144 8.75 -16.09 9.97
CA PRO A 144 9.80 -16.90 10.57
C PRO A 144 11.15 -16.69 9.87
N GLN A 145 11.16 -16.57 8.54
CA GLN A 145 12.38 -16.33 7.79
C GLN A 145 12.93 -14.93 8.04
N ARG A 146 12.09 -13.89 7.94
CA ARG A 146 12.50 -12.50 8.24
C ARG A 146 13.11 -12.37 9.65
N PHE A 147 12.60 -13.14 10.60
CA PHE A 147 13.07 -13.12 11.99
C PHE A 147 14.40 -13.87 12.15
N LYS A 148 14.60 -14.98 11.44
CA LYS A 148 15.90 -15.65 11.37
C LYS A 148 16.95 -14.74 10.74
N ASP A 149 16.64 -14.15 9.60
CA ASP A 149 17.53 -13.21 8.91
C ASP A 149 17.89 -12.03 9.83
N PHE A 150 16.92 -11.51 10.57
CA PHE A 150 17.16 -10.44 11.55
C PHE A 150 18.10 -10.91 12.68
N ILE A 151 17.86 -12.07 13.28
CA ILE A 151 18.69 -12.62 14.37
C ILE A 151 20.12 -12.93 13.91
N GLU A 152 20.27 -13.43 12.69
CA GLU A 152 21.58 -13.76 12.08
C GLU A 152 22.41 -12.50 11.81
N ASN A 153 21.78 -11.41 11.38
CA ASN A 153 22.45 -10.15 11.08
C ASN A 153 22.61 -9.22 12.28
N HIS A 154 21.80 -9.40 13.33
CA HIS A 154 21.76 -8.53 14.51
C HIS A 154 21.80 -9.37 15.79
N PRO A 155 22.99 -9.81 16.25
CA PRO A 155 23.13 -10.57 17.48
C PRO A 155 22.60 -9.78 18.69
N LYS A 156 22.11 -10.50 19.69
CA LYS A 156 21.42 -9.95 20.87
C LYS A 156 22.16 -8.76 21.52
N GLN A 157 23.48 -8.85 21.63
CA GLN A 157 24.32 -7.81 22.23
C GLN A 157 24.17 -6.47 21.51
N GLU A 158 24.10 -6.48 20.18
CA GLU A 158 23.92 -5.28 19.35
C GLU A 158 22.53 -4.63 19.48
N ILE A 159 21.57 -5.30 20.11
CA ILE A 159 20.23 -4.76 20.32
C ILE A 159 20.03 -4.34 21.77
N VAL A 160 20.62 -5.08 22.72
CA VAL A 160 20.43 -4.89 24.16
C VAL A 160 21.40 -3.88 24.76
N GLU A 161 22.60 -3.73 24.21
CA GLU A 161 23.59 -2.80 24.76
C GLU A 161 23.28 -1.33 24.40
N PRO A 162 23.37 -0.40 25.36
CA PRO A 162 23.00 1.01 25.17
C PRO A 162 23.92 1.80 24.20
N SER A 163 24.96 1.17 23.65
CA SER A 163 25.81 1.74 22.60
C SER A 163 25.36 1.37 21.18
N SER A 164 24.37 0.50 21.02
CA SER A 164 23.71 0.30 19.72
C SER A 164 23.01 1.60 19.36
N GLU A 165 23.28 2.17 18.19
CA GLU A 165 22.44 3.24 17.68
C GLU A 165 20.98 2.82 17.78
N ASP A 166 20.10 3.72 18.24
CA ASP A 166 18.65 3.49 18.41
C ASP A 166 17.99 2.83 17.18
N THR A 167 18.66 2.90 16.03
CA THR A 167 18.42 2.22 14.77
C THR A 167 18.07 0.73 14.92
N GLU A 168 18.88 -0.10 15.58
CA GLU A 168 18.63 -1.56 15.59
C GLU A 168 17.42 -1.95 16.46
N GLN A 169 17.26 -1.28 17.60
CA GLN A 169 16.05 -1.41 18.40
C GLN A 169 14.82 -0.88 17.66
N ALA A 170 14.94 0.21 16.90
CA ALA A 170 13.86 0.75 16.10
C ALA A 170 13.47 -0.21 14.96
N LEU A 171 14.44 -0.86 14.30
CA LEU A 171 14.21 -1.88 13.28
C LEU A 171 13.49 -3.09 13.89
N ALA A 172 13.97 -3.60 15.03
CA ALA A 172 13.34 -4.71 15.75
C ALA A 172 11.88 -4.40 16.16
N ARG A 173 11.63 -3.18 16.65
CA ARG A 173 10.26 -2.71 16.98
C ARG A 173 9.40 -2.60 15.74
N SER A 174 9.88 -1.97 14.67
CA SER A 174 9.16 -1.82 13.41
C SER A 174 8.75 -3.17 12.83
N LEU A 175 9.65 -4.15 12.91
CA LEU A 175 9.41 -5.52 12.48
C LEU A 175 8.26 -6.20 13.27
N LEU A 176 8.26 -6.07 14.61
CA LEU A 176 7.17 -6.56 15.45
C LEU A 176 5.85 -5.81 15.19
N GLU A 177 5.89 -4.49 15.04
CA GLU A 177 4.71 -3.68 14.76
C GLU A 177 4.07 -4.04 13.42
N GLY A 178 4.88 -4.31 12.39
CA GLY A 178 4.42 -4.76 11.08
C GLY A 178 3.59 -6.03 11.18
N ILE A 179 4.02 -6.99 11.98
CA ILE A 179 3.32 -8.26 12.16
C ILE A 179 2.00 -8.09 12.89
N GLU A 180 1.97 -7.32 13.98
CA GLU A 180 0.71 -7.05 14.68
C GLU A 180 -0.30 -6.33 13.75
N LYS A 181 0.19 -5.39 12.94
CA LYS A 181 -0.63 -4.72 11.91
C LYS A 181 -1.17 -5.71 10.87
N SER A 182 -0.36 -6.66 10.40
CA SER A 182 -0.77 -7.70 9.45
C SER A 182 -1.76 -8.71 10.06
N GLU A 183 -1.53 -9.18 11.30
CA GLU A 183 -2.44 -10.09 12.01
C GLU A 183 -3.82 -9.47 12.23
N VAL A 184 -3.86 -8.22 12.70
CA VAL A 184 -5.12 -7.49 12.89
C VAL A 184 -5.83 -7.28 11.56
N THR A 185 -5.09 -6.87 10.51
CA THR A 185 -5.66 -6.67 9.17
C THR A 185 -6.23 -7.97 8.62
N LEU A 186 -5.51 -9.09 8.72
CA LEU A 186 -5.96 -10.40 8.26
C LEU A 186 -7.23 -10.86 8.98
N SER A 187 -7.26 -10.73 10.30
CA SER A 187 -8.43 -11.08 11.12
C SER A 187 -9.66 -10.27 10.68
N ARG A 188 -9.49 -8.96 10.47
CA ARG A 188 -10.56 -8.07 9.99
C ARG A 188 -11.02 -8.41 8.58
N ALA A 189 -10.07 -8.70 7.69
CA ALA A 189 -10.37 -9.07 6.32
C ALA A 189 -11.22 -10.34 6.27
N ARG A 190 -10.84 -11.38 7.02
CA ARG A 190 -11.57 -12.64 7.17
C ARG A 190 -12.92 -12.47 7.87
N GLY A 191 -12.98 -11.62 8.90
CA GLY A 191 -14.19 -11.35 9.68
C GLY A 191 -15.20 -10.40 9.00
N GLY A 192 -14.99 -10.01 7.75
CA GLY A 192 -15.88 -9.10 7.02
C GLY A 192 -15.92 -7.69 7.60
N GLN A 193 -14.92 -7.30 8.40
CA GLN A 193 -14.86 -5.98 9.01
C GLN A 193 -14.61 -4.90 7.93
N PRO A 194 -15.00 -3.64 8.20
CA PRO A 194 -14.85 -2.55 7.23
C PRO A 194 -13.39 -2.25 6.87
N LEU A 195 -13.02 -2.40 5.60
CA LEU A 195 -11.66 -2.16 5.13
C LEU A 195 -11.57 -1.17 3.96
N ILE A 196 -12.67 -0.95 3.24
CA ILE A 196 -12.67 -0.14 2.02
C ILE A 196 -12.58 1.34 2.42
N THR A 197 -11.51 2.01 2.03
CA THR A 197 -11.29 3.45 2.29
C THR A 197 -11.75 4.32 1.14
N GLY A 198 -11.94 3.73 -0.05
CA GLY A 198 -12.42 4.43 -1.21
C GLY A 198 -12.59 3.49 -2.40
N VAL A 199 -13.09 4.04 -3.50
CA VAL A 199 -13.19 3.32 -4.78
C VAL A 199 -12.88 4.25 -5.94
N LYS A 200 -12.23 3.72 -6.98
CA LYS A 200 -12.18 4.32 -8.30
C LYS A 200 -13.36 3.77 -9.11
N VAL A 201 -14.14 4.63 -9.73
CA VAL A 201 -15.40 4.31 -10.39
C VAL A 201 -15.52 5.07 -11.71
N THR A 202 -16.39 4.55 -12.58
CA THR A 202 -16.82 5.21 -13.80
C THR A 202 -18.34 5.23 -13.86
N GLY A 203 -18.92 6.38 -14.22
CA GLY A 203 -20.36 6.59 -14.17
C GLY A 203 -20.82 7.78 -15.03
N SER A 204 -22.13 8.03 -15.03
CA SER A 204 -22.68 9.21 -15.71
C SER A 204 -22.28 10.48 -14.96
N VAL A 205 -22.11 11.60 -15.67
CA VAL A 205 -21.80 12.91 -15.05
C VAL A 205 -22.86 13.28 -14.00
N ASP A 206 -24.14 13.02 -14.29
CA ASP A 206 -25.25 13.34 -13.39
C ASP A 206 -25.20 12.51 -12.11
N ASP A 207 -24.86 11.22 -12.21
CA ASP A 207 -24.73 10.37 -11.03
C ASP A 207 -23.49 10.72 -10.20
N LEU A 208 -22.38 11.08 -10.85
CA LEU A 208 -21.18 11.55 -10.15
C LEU A 208 -21.40 12.90 -9.47
N LYS A 209 -22.16 13.81 -10.06
CA LYS A 209 -22.57 15.08 -9.40
C LYS A 209 -23.38 14.80 -8.12
N LYS A 210 -24.29 13.83 -8.15
CA LYS A 210 -25.05 13.43 -6.95
C LYS A 210 -24.14 12.73 -5.93
N LEU A 211 -23.24 11.86 -6.39
CA LEU A 211 -22.28 11.14 -5.54
C LEU A 211 -21.34 12.08 -4.80
N ALA A 212 -20.85 13.14 -5.47
CA ALA A 212 -19.97 14.14 -4.87
C ALA A 212 -20.60 14.86 -3.67
N ASN A 213 -21.93 14.80 -3.54
CA ASN A 213 -22.70 15.37 -2.43
C ASN A 213 -23.27 14.30 -1.48
N ASP A 214 -22.96 13.01 -1.68
CA ASP A 214 -23.40 11.95 -0.75
C ASP A 214 -22.66 12.12 0.59
N PRO A 215 -23.36 12.11 1.74
CA PRO A 215 -22.73 12.34 3.04
C PRO A 215 -21.71 11.27 3.45
N LYS A 216 -21.66 10.12 2.76
CA LYS A 216 -20.64 9.10 2.97
C LYS A 216 -19.33 9.41 2.25
N VAL A 217 -19.35 10.26 1.23
CA VAL A 217 -18.19 10.64 0.43
C VAL A 217 -17.49 11.82 1.11
N LYS A 218 -16.25 11.60 1.53
CA LYS A 218 -15.43 12.62 2.19
C LYS A 218 -14.64 13.45 1.18
N GLU A 219 -14.14 12.78 0.15
CA GLU A 219 -13.35 13.36 -0.92
C GLU A 219 -13.84 12.76 -2.24
N PHE A 220 -13.91 13.61 -3.25
CA PHE A 220 -14.37 13.26 -4.59
C PHE A 220 -13.39 13.86 -5.60
N GLU A 221 -12.73 13.01 -6.36
CA GLU A 221 -11.65 13.35 -7.29
C GLU A 221 -11.99 12.90 -8.71
N PRO A 222 -12.58 13.80 -9.54
CA PRO A 222 -12.90 13.49 -10.92
C PRO A 222 -11.63 13.35 -11.79
N GLY A 223 -11.73 12.57 -12.86
CA GLY A 223 -10.69 12.44 -13.87
C GLY A 223 -10.23 13.79 -14.44
N ILE A 224 -8.92 13.90 -14.63
CA ILE A 224 -8.21 15.03 -15.24
C ILE A 224 -7.76 14.58 -16.63
N VAL A 225 -8.05 15.37 -17.66
CA VAL A 225 -7.52 15.14 -19.01
C VAL A 225 -6.17 15.85 -19.13
N ILE A 226 -5.10 15.07 -19.33
CA ILE A 226 -3.73 15.57 -19.50
C ILE A 226 -3.19 14.99 -20.81
N ASN A 227 -2.87 15.84 -21.78
CA ASN A 227 -2.35 15.43 -23.09
C ASN A 227 -3.20 14.34 -23.78
N GLY A 228 -4.53 14.44 -23.66
CA GLY A 228 -5.47 13.46 -24.22
C GLY A 228 -5.64 12.17 -23.41
N ASN A 229 -4.91 12.00 -22.31
CA ASN A 229 -5.07 10.86 -21.40
C ASN A 229 -5.88 11.26 -20.17
N VAL A 230 -6.74 10.35 -19.71
CA VAL A 230 -7.55 10.57 -18.51
C VAL A 230 -6.82 10.00 -17.31
N PHE A 231 -6.45 10.86 -16.36
CA PHE A 231 -5.84 10.50 -15.09
C PHE A 231 -6.86 10.69 -13.97
N VAL A 232 -7.10 9.67 -13.16
CA VAL A 232 -7.93 9.82 -11.95
C VAL A 232 -7.01 9.92 -10.75
N PRO A 233 -7.01 11.05 -10.01
CA PRO A 233 -6.22 11.15 -8.79
C PRO A 233 -6.61 10.05 -7.81
N THR A 234 -5.63 9.52 -7.09
CA THR A 234 -5.94 8.68 -5.93
C THR A 234 -6.41 9.61 -4.81
N PRO A 235 -7.51 9.31 -4.11
CA PRO A 235 -7.96 10.13 -3.00
C PRO A 235 -6.86 10.28 -1.95
N THR A 236 -6.72 11.48 -1.40
CA THR A 236 -5.69 11.83 -0.41
C THR A 236 -6.14 11.62 1.03
N ALA A 237 -7.45 11.49 1.27
CA ALA A 237 -8.04 11.28 2.56
C ALA A 237 -7.46 10.02 3.19
N GLN A 238 -6.55 10.25 4.13
CA GLN A 238 -6.09 9.21 5.04
C GLN A 238 -7.33 8.73 5.81
N PRO A 239 -7.56 7.40 5.90
CA PRO A 239 -8.67 6.90 6.68
C PRO A 239 -8.57 7.47 8.10
N TYR A 240 -9.67 8.07 8.56
CA TYR A 240 -9.80 8.50 9.95
C TYR A 240 -9.40 7.37 10.89
N GLN A 241 -8.76 7.70 12.01
CA GLN A 241 -8.39 6.74 13.05
C GLN A 241 -9.65 6.01 13.53
N SER A 242 -9.92 4.84 12.96
CA SER A 242 -11.07 4.02 13.30
C SER A 242 -10.80 3.25 14.60
N GLN A 243 -11.79 2.54 15.15
CA GLN A 243 -11.55 1.59 16.26
C GLN A 243 -10.41 0.61 15.97
N THR A 244 -10.12 0.32 14.70
CA THR A 244 -8.96 -0.47 14.30
C THR A 244 -7.64 0.25 14.49
N SER A 245 -7.63 1.56 14.26
CA SER A 245 -6.48 2.38 14.62
C SER A 245 -6.28 2.33 16.14
N GLN A 246 -7.33 2.16 16.94
CA GLN A 246 -7.22 1.93 18.38
C GLN A 246 -6.69 0.53 18.71
N ASP A 247 -7.26 -0.56 18.16
CA ASP A 247 -6.77 -1.93 18.43
C ASP A 247 -5.29 -2.11 18.00
N ILE A 248 -4.94 -1.56 16.83
CA ILE A 248 -3.55 -1.53 16.34
C ILE A 248 -2.71 -0.62 17.24
N ALA A 249 -3.20 0.57 17.60
CA ALA A 249 -2.45 1.49 18.47
C ALA A 249 -2.20 0.87 19.85
N ASP A 250 -3.17 0.15 20.43
CA ASP A 250 -3.03 -0.52 21.72
C ASP A 250 -1.97 -1.62 21.65
N ARG A 251 -2.02 -2.46 20.61
CA ARG A 251 -1.00 -3.50 20.38
C ARG A 251 0.40 -2.93 20.10
N VAL A 252 0.47 -1.87 19.30
CA VAL A 252 1.72 -1.16 19.01
C VAL A 252 2.25 -0.43 20.25
N GLN A 253 1.38 0.14 21.07
CA GLN A 253 1.77 0.80 22.32
C GLN A 253 2.36 -0.19 23.32
N VAL A 254 1.85 -1.42 23.37
CA VAL A 254 2.48 -2.51 24.13
C VAL A 254 3.90 -2.76 23.63
N ILE A 255 4.14 -2.79 22.32
CA ILE A 255 5.50 -2.98 21.75
C ILE A 255 6.43 -1.82 22.16
N LYS A 256 5.94 -0.58 22.13
CA LYS A 256 6.73 0.60 22.53
C LYS A 256 7.18 0.57 23.99
N GLY A 257 6.40 -0.09 24.85
CA GLY A 257 6.74 -0.26 26.27
C GLY A 257 7.72 -1.39 26.57
N LEU A 258 8.11 -2.21 25.57
CA LEU A 258 9.02 -3.32 25.78
C LEU A 258 10.48 -2.87 25.88
N SER A 259 11.21 -3.52 26.77
CA SER A 259 12.67 -3.47 26.81
C SER A 259 13.29 -4.13 25.57
N ALA A 260 14.55 -3.80 25.29
CA ALA A 260 15.30 -4.40 24.17
C ALA A 260 15.41 -5.93 24.28
N ASP A 261 15.59 -6.45 25.50
CA ASP A 261 15.65 -7.88 25.76
C ASP A 261 14.32 -8.60 25.46
N GLU A 262 13.20 -7.98 25.85
CA GLU A 262 11.85 -8.51 25.56
C GLU A 262 11.55 -8.49 24.06
N ILE A 263 11.94 -7.42 23.35
CA ILE A 263 11.81 -7.32 21.89
C ILE A 263 12.57 -8.46 21.22
N TYR A 264 13.86 -8.63 21.56
CA TYR A 264 14.69 -9.68 20.99
C TYR A 264 14.14 -11.07 21.28
N THR A 265 13.72 -11.32 22.53
CA THR A 265 13.14 -12.60 22.94
C THR A 265 11.85 -12.91 22.18
N ARG A 266 11.00 -11.91 21.92
CA ARG A 266 9.78 -12.10 21.10
C ARG A 266 10.12 -12.43 19.65
N ILE A 267 11.12 -11.77 19.07
CA ILE A 267 11.62 -12.07 17.72
C ILE A 267 12.17 -13.51 17.68
N GLN A 268 13.01 -13.89 18.63
CA GLN A 268 13.55 -15.25 18.73
C GLN A 268 12.44 -16.31 18.83
N ASN A 269 11.45 -16.11 19.71
CA ASN A 269 10.34 -17.04 19.86
C ASN A 269 9.49 -17.19 18.59
N ARG A 270 9.23 -16.08 17.87
CA ARG A 270 8.47 -16.10 16.62
C ARG A 270 9.30 -16.65 15.44
N SER A 271 10.63 -16.61 15.48
CA SER A 271 11.50 -17.24 14.47
C SER A 271 11.43 -18.78 14.46
N ILE A 272 11.09 -19.37 15.62
CA ILE A 272 11.03 -20.82 15.85
C ILE A 272 9.61 -21.36 15.61
N ARG A 273 8.59 -20.54 15.80
CA ARG A 273 7.20 -20.92 15.51
C ARG A 273 7.02 -21.05 14.00
N SER A 274 6.98 -22.29 13.52
CA SER A 274 6.38 -22.60 12.23
C SER A 274 4.88 -22.30 12.35
N ASN A 275 4.29 -21.54 11.42
CA ASN A 275 2.83 -21.42 11.36
C ASN A 275 2.26 -22.85 11.21
N PRO A 276 1.40 -23.33 12.14
CA PRO A 276 0.69 -24.58 11.95
C PRO A 276 -0.35 -24.48 10.82
#